data_AF-A0A6E8UXX1-F1
#
_entry.id   AF-A0A6E8UXX1-F1
#
_cell.length_a   1.000
_cell.length_b   1.000
_cell.length_c   1.000
_cell.angle_alpha   90.00
_cell.angle_beta   90.00
_cell.angle_gamma   90.00
#
_symmetry.space_group_name_H-M   'P 1'
#
loop_
_entity.id
_entity.type
_entity.pdbx_description
1 polymer ?
#
loop_
_entity_poly.entity_id
_entity_poly.type
_entity_poly.pdbx_seq_one_letter_code
_entity_poly.pdbx_strand_id
1 'polypeptide(L)'
;MEAAGQESTPASYPRVKPDFKSELESFRTETLAKADTQEKNCLPTAADVQSEKAQRSVIEGIEGFDASRLKHAETKEKNPLPDVEAIQAEKGVQQFIAGIESFDTKSLKHADTVEKNLLPTAETIEAEKRA
;
A
#
# COMPACT_ATOMS: atom_id res chain seq x y z
N MET A 1 15.56 -51.71 -38.46
CA MET A 1 14.18 -51.46 -38.94
C MET A 1 13.27 -52.38 -38.14
N GLU A 2 12.07 -51.90 -37.77
CA GLU A 2 11.10 -52.45 -36.79
C GLU A 2 11.51 -52.24 -35.32
N ALA A 3 10.94 -51.32 -34.53
CA ALA A 3 9.58 -50.77 -34.31
C ALA A 3 8.76 -51.54 -33.26
N ALA A 4 8.00 -50.73 -32.50
CA ALA A 4 7.07 -51.06 -31.42
C ALA A 4 7.75 -51.45 -30.09
N GLY A 5 7.51 -50.79 -28.97
CA GLY A 5 6.39 -49.95 -28.58
C GLY A 5 6.32 -50.10 -27.07
N GLN A 6 6.89 -49.15 -26.34
CA GLN A 6 6.88 -49.17 -24.88
C GLN A 6 5.46 -48.81 -24.46
N GLU A 7 4.61 -49.82 -24.26
CA GLU A 7 3.28 -49.64 -23.67
C GLU A 7 3.45 -48.94 -22.32
N SER A 8 3.02 -47.69 -22.25
CA SER A 8 2.87 -46.95 -21.00
C SER A 8 1.73 -47.60 -20.23
N THR A 9 2.06 -48.35 -19.19
CA THR A 9 1.07 -48.88 -18.26
C THR A 9 0.36 -47.70 -17.58
N PRO A 10 -0.98 -47.66 -17.58
CA PRO A 10 -1.71 -46.53 -17.00
C PRO A 10 -1.49 -46.50 -15.49
N ALA A 11 -1.24 -45.29 -14.96
CA ALA A 11 -1.03 -45.05 -13.53
C ALA A 11 -2.15 -45.73 -12.71
N SER A 12 -1.75 -46.68 -11.87
CA SER A 12 -2.69 -47.46 -11.06
C SER A 12 -3.17 -46.62 -9.88
N TYR A 13 -4.37 -46.05 -10.00
CA TYR A 13 -5.08 -45.49 -8.85
C TYR A 13 -5.54 -46.63 -7.94
N PRO A 14 -5.53 -46.45 -6.61
CA PRO A 14 -6.04 -47.46 -5.69
C PRO A 14 -7.51 -47.77 -6.05
N ARG A 15 -7.74 -48.98 -6.55
CA ARG A 15 -9.08 -49.45 -6.89
C ARG A 15 -9.78 -49.87 -5.62
N VAL A 16 -11.04 -49.46 -5.49
CA VAL A 16 -11.92 -49.90 -4.39
C VAL A 16 -11.95 -51.43 -4.40
N LYS A 17 -11.70 -52.04 -3.25
CA LYS A 17 -11.69 -53.50 -3.12
C LYS A 17 -13.06 -54.05 -3.54
N PRO A 18 -13.14 -55.20 -4.23
CA PRO A 18 -14.41 -55.76 -4.68
C PRO A 18 -15.39 -56.00 -3.51
N ASP A 19 -14.87 -56.24 -2.30
CA ASP A 19 -15.66 -56.49 -1.10
C ASP A 19 -16.12 -55.22 -0.37
N PHE A 20 -15.71 -54.03 -0.81
CA PHE A 20 -16.02 -52.76 -0.15
C PHE A 20 -17.52 -52.49 -0.05
N LYS A 21 -18.28 -52.89 -1.08
CA LYS A 21 -19.75 -52.75 -1.08
C LYS A 21 -20.38 -53.62 0.00
N SER A 22 -19.93 -54.87 0.11
CA SER A 22 -20.39 -55.80 1.14
C SER A 22 -19.99 -55.36 2.55
N GLU A 23 -18.80 -54.78 2.71
CA GLU A 23 -18.33 -54.20 3.98
C GLU A 23 -19.18 -53.00 4.41
N LEU A 24 -19.59 -52.15 3.47
CA LEU A 24 -20.48 -51.02 3.74
C LEU A 24 -21.93 -51.46 4.02
N GLU A 25 -22.43 -52.48 3.31
CA GLU A 25 -23.77 -53.05 3.55
C GLU A 25 -23.87 -53.78 4.90
N SER A 26 -22.76 -54.36 5.37
CA SER A 26 -22.66 -55.02 6.69
C SER A 26 -22.23 -54.08 7.82
N PHE A 27 -21.93 -52.82 7.51
CA PHE A 27 -21.52 -51.83 8.49
C PHE A 27 -22.66 -51.53 9.48
N ARG A 28 -22.39 -51.77 10.76
CA ARG A 28 -23.35 -51.52 11.83
C ARG A 28 -23.04 -50.16 12.45
N THR A 29 -23.91 -49.19 12.26
CA THR A 29 -23.78 -47.87 12.89
C THR A 29 -23.74 -47.93 14.42
N GLU A 30 -24.21 -49.04 15.00
CA GLU A 30 -24.15 -49.35 16.44
C GLU A 30 -22.72 -49.60 16.95
N THR A 31 -21.78 -49.98 16.09
CA THR A 31 -20.37 -50.19 16.48
C THR A 31 -19.55 -48.89 16.46
N LEU A 32 -20.14 -47.78 16.02
CA LEU A 32 -19.49 -46.47 16.15
C LEU A 32 -19.39 -46.09 17.62
N ALA A 33 -18.21 -45.60 18.01
CA ALA A 33 -18.04 -44.99 19.32
C ALA A 33 -19.04 -43.83 19.48
N LYS A 34 -19.70 -43.77 20.63
CA LYS A 34 -20.59 -42.64 20.94
C LYS A 34 -19.73 -41.38 21.02
N ALA A 35 -20.03 -40.42 20.15
CA ALA A 35 -19.46 -39.08 20.23
C ALA A 35 -20.34 -38.26 21.18
N ASP A 36 -19.74 -37.71 22.23
CA ASP A 36 -20.40 -36.74 23.08
C ASP A 36 -20.47 -35.40 22.34
N THR A 37 -21.69 -34.95 22.01
CA THR A 37 -21.92 -33.67 21.35
C THR A 37 -22.45 -32.68 22.37
N GLN A 38 -21.65 -31.67 22.70
CA GLN A 38 -22.10 -30.58 23.56
C GLN A 38 -22.59 -29.39 22.73
N GLU A 39 -23.86 -29.03 22.91
CA GLU A 39 -24.43 -27.78 22.42
C GLU A 39 -23.95 -26.63 23.33
N LYS A 40 -23.12 -25.72 22.81
CA LYS A 40 -22.63 -24.58 23.58
C LYS A 40 -23.63 -23.43 23.58
N ASN A 41 -24.68 -23.57 24.39
CA ASN A 41 -25.58 -22.48 24.76
C ASN A 41 -25.04 -21.73 25.99
N CYS A 42 -23.84 -21.13 25.87
CA CYS A 42 -23.30 -20.30 26.93
C CYS A 42 -24.07 -18.98 26.99
N LEU A 43 -24.63 -18.70 28.16
CA LEU A 43 -25.23 -17.39 28.46
C LEU A 43 -24.15 -16.31 28.46
N PRO A 44 -24.52 -15.05 28.13
CA PRO A 44 -23.62 -13.91 28.33
C PRO A 44 -23.07 -13.90 29.75
N THR A 45 -21.79 -13.60 29.88
CA THR A 45 -21.17 -13.47 31.20
C THR A 45 -21.63 -12.18 31.87
N ALA A 46 -21.44 -12.07 33.18
CA ALA A 46 -21.71 -10.82 33.90
C ALA A 46 -20.88 -9.64 33.36
N ALA A 47 -19.66 -9.92 32.86
CA ALA A 47 -18.80 -8.91 32.23
C ALA A 47 -19.40 -8.41 30.91
N ASP A 48 -19.95 -9.32 30.09
CA ASP A 48 -20.59 -8.95 28.81
C ASP A 48 -21.78 -8.02 29.04
N VAL A 49 -22.64 -8.35 30.01
CA VAL A 49 -23.82 -7.53 30.35
C VAL A 49 -23.41 -6.18 30.94
N GLN A 50 -22.35 -6.14 31.76
CA GLN A 50 -21.85 -4.88 32.31
C GLN A 50 -21.28 -3.96 31.21
N SER A 51 -20.51 -4.54 30.28
CA SER A 51 -19.97 -3.83 29.13
C SER A 51 -21.10 -3.26 28.27
N GLU A 52 -22.10 -4.08 27.94
CA GLU A 52 -23.24 -3.65 27.12
C GLU A 52 -24.03 -2.51 27.80
N LYS A 53 -24.26 -2.59 29.12
CA LYS A 53 -24.91 -1.51 29.87
C LYS A 53 -24.10 -0.22 29.85
N ALA A 54 -22.78 -0.32 29.98
CA ALA A 54 -21.91 0.85 29.91
C ALA A 54 -21.95 1.50 28.52
N GLN A 55 -21.88 0.69 27.45
CA GLN A 55 -21.98 1.18 26.07
C GLN A 55 -23.33 1.84 25.80
N ARG A 56 -24.42 1.18 26.22
CA ARG A 56 -25.77 1.70 26.04
C ARG A 56 -25.98 3.03 26.76
N SER A 57 -25.46 3.18 27.98
CA SER A 57 -25.50 4.45 28.72
C SER A 57 -24.82 5.60 27.96
N VAL A 58 -23.67 5.31 27.31
CA VAL A 58 -22.97 6.29 26.48
C VAL A 58 -23.80 6.68 25.26
N ILE A 59 -24.40 5.69 24.58
CA ILE A 59 -25.26 5.93 23.40
C ILE A 59 -26.46 6.79 23.77
N GLU A 60 -27.19 6.42 24.83
CA GLU A 60 -28.35 7.18 25.31
C GLU A 60 -27.96 8.63 25.69
N GLY A 61 -26.77 8.82 26.28
CA GLY A 61 -26.24 10.14 26.61
C GLY A 61 -25.92 10.99 25.37
N ILE A 62 -25.48 10.37 24.28
CA ILE A 62 -25.20 11.05 23.00
C ILE A 62 -26.52 11.35 22.26
N GLU A 63 -27.45 10.40 22.20
CA GLU A 63 -28.75 10.57 21.55
C GLU A 63 -29.59 11.66 22.22
N GLY A 64 -29.54 11.73 23.55
CA GLY A 64 -30.20 12.77 24.35
C GLY A 64 -29.39 14.06 24.51
N PHE A 65 -28.26 14.21 23.81
CA PHE A 65 -27.41 15.37 23.97
C PHE A 65 -28.05 16.64 23.42
N ASP A 66 -28.41 17.55 24.32
CA ASP A 66 -28.94 18.87 23.97
C ASP A 66 -27.80 19.86 23.72
N ALA A 67 -27.54 20.12 22.43
CA ALA A 67 -26.52 21.05 21.97
C ALA A 67 -26.77 22.50 22.43
N SER A 68 -28.00 22.87 22.80
CA SER A 68 -28.29 24.22 23.32
C SER A 68 -27.64 24.50 24.68
N ARG A 69 -27.22 23.44 25.38
CA ARG A 69 -26.49 23.52 26.66
C ARG A 69 -24.99 23.74 26.48
N LEU A 70 -24.48 23.74 25.24
CA LEU A 70 -23.09 24.10 24.99
C LEU A 70 -22.85 25.56 25.37
N LYS A 71 -21.74 25.81 26.07
CA LYS A 71 -21.31 27.18 26.38
C LYS A 71 -20.91 27.88 25.09
N HIS A 72 -21.25 29.16 24.98
CA HIS A 72 -20.80 29.98 23.87
C HIS A 72 -19.27 30.04 23.84
N ALA A 73 -18.69 29.82 22.66
CA ALA A 73 -17.26 29.94 22.40
C ALA A 73 -17.06 30.89 21.21
N GLU A 74 -16.27 31.95 21.42
CA GLU A 74 -15.88 32.87 20.35
C GLU A 74 -14.67 32.29 19.60
N THR A 75 -14.88 31.82 18.36
CA THR A 75 -13.81 31.35 17.49
C THR A 75 -13.28 32.48 16.62
N LYS A 76 -12.01 32.86 16.79
CA LYS A 76 -11.32 33.84 15.94
C LYS A 76 -10.54 33.13 14.85
N GLU A 77 -11.19 32.88 13.72
CA GLU A 77 -10.52 32.43 12.51
C GLU A 77 -9.72 33.58 11.90
N LYS A 78 -8.40 33.40 11.76
CA LYS A 78 -7.52 34.39 11.14
C LYS A 78 -7.29 33.99 9.69
N ASN A 79 -7.85 34.78 8.77
CA ASN A 79 -7.53 34.74 7.35
C ASN A 79 -6.89 36.07 6.95
N PRO A 80 -5.64 36.36 7.37
CA PRO A 80 -4.97 37.58 6.97
C PRO A 80 -4.68 37.55 5.47
N LEU A 81 -4.87 38.69 4.81
CA LEU A 81 -4.36 38.87 3.45
C LEU A 81 -2.82 38.78 3.47
N PRO A 82 -2.20 38.32 2.37
CA PRO A 82 -0.75 38.38 2.23
C PRO A 82 -0.28 39.83 2.41
N ASP A 83 0.86 40.01 3.07
CA ASP A 83 1.46 41.32 3.25
C ASP A 83 2.09 41.85 1.95
N VAL A 84 2.51 43.11 1.98
CA VAL A 84 3.10 43.78 0.82
C VAL A 84 4.39 43.08 0.38
N GLU A 85 5.17 42.53 1.32
CA GLU A 85 6.43 41.84 1.04
C GLU A 85 6.17 40.53 0.27
N ALA A 86 5.21 39.71 0.71
CA ALA A 86 4.80 38.49 0.03
C ALA A 86 4.32 38.77 -1.40
N ILE A 87 3.51 39.82 -1.58
CA ILE A 87 3.03 40.23 -2.90
C ILE A 87 4.19 40.70 -3.80
N GLN A 88 5.15 41.45 -3.26
CA GLN A 88 6.31 41.92 -4.01
C GLN A 88 7.25 40.77 -4.40
N ALA A 89 7.48 39.83 -3.48
CA ALA A 89 8.27 38.63 -3.74
C ALA A 89 7.65 37.82 -4.88
N GLU A 90 6.34 37.57 -4.84
CA GLU A 90 5.65 36.82 -5.89
C GLU A 90 5.68 37.56 -7.23
N LYS A 91 5.47 38.88 -7.24
CA LYS A 91 5.62 39.70 -8.46
C LYS A 91 7.03 39.61 -9.04
N GLY A 92 8.07 39.60 -8.20
CA GLY A 92 9.45 39.46 -8.64
C GLY A 92 9.70 38.11 -9.33
N VAL A 93 9.18 37.02 -8.77
CA VAL A 93 9.26 35.69 -9.37
C VAL A 93 8.52 35.65 -10.71
N GLN A 94 7.31 36.20 -10.79
CA GLN A 94 6.54 36.24 -12.04
C GLN A 94 7.27 37.05 -13.13
N GLN A 95 7.85 38.20 -12.78
CA GLN A 95 8.64 39.01 -13.71
C GLN A 95 9.89 38.27 -14.20
N PHE A 96 10.58 37.55 -13.32
CA PHE A 96 11.74 36.76 -13.69
C PHE A 96 11.38 35.64 -14.67
N ILE A 97 10.31 34.89 -14.39
CA ILE A 97 9.81 33.84 -15.28
C ILE A 97 9.45 34.42 -16.64
N ALA A 98 8.67 35.51 -16.66
CA ALA A 98 8.28 36.18 -17.91
C ALA A 98 9.49 36.67 -18.71
N GLY A 99 10.53 37.15 -18.03
CA GLY A 99 11.78 37.57 -18.65
C GLY A 99 12.53 36.42 -19.33
N ILE A 100 12.51 35.22 -18.75
CA ILE A 100 13.10 34.01 -19.36
C ILE A 100 12.25 33.54 -20.54
N GLU A 101 10.93 33.45 -20.36
CA GLU A 101 10.01 32.97 -21.41
C GLU A 101 10.03 33.86 -22.65
N SER A 102 10.18 35.17 -22.47
CA SER A 102 10.24 36.15 -23.57
C SER A 102 11.65 36.42 -24.08
N PHE A 103 12.68 35.72 -23.58
CA PHE A 103 14.06 36.00 -23.95
C PHE A 103 14.35 35.63 -25.40
N ASP A 104 14.73 36.63 -26.21
CA ASP A 104 15.16 36.41 -27.59
C ASP A 104 16.62 35.97 -27.64
N THR A 105 16.85 34.71 -27.94
CA THR A 105 18.20 34.12 -28.11
C THR A 105 19.00 34.77 -29.23
N LYS A 106 18.33 35.42 -30.21
CA LYS A 106 19.01 36.15 -31.30
C LYS A 106 19.63 37.47 -30.83
N SER A 107 19.24 37.96 -29.67
CA SER A 107 19.83 39.16 -29.05
C SER A 107 21.20 38.88 -28.41
N LEU A 108 21.59 37.61 -28.26
CA LEU A 108 22.90 37.24 -27.76
C LEU A 108 23.98 37.68 -28.74
N LYS A 109 25.01 38.35 -28.23
CA LYS A 109 26.19 38.71 -29.02
C LYS A 109 26.98 37.45 -29.35
N HIS A 110 27.55 37.40 -30.54
CA HIS A 110 28.48 36.34 -30.91
C HIS A 110 29.67 36.31 -29.94
N ALA A 111 30.05 35.11 -29.51
CA ALA A 111 31.19 34.88 -28.64
C ALA A 111 32.07 33.80 -29.27
N ASP A 112 33.33 34.15 -29.54
CA ASP A 112 34.33 33.21 -30.01
C ASP A 112 34.81 32.34 -28.85
N THR A 113 34.47 31.06 -28.86
CA THR A 113 34.95 30.09 -27.86
C THR A 113 36.17 29.34 -28.39
N VAL A 114 37.33 29.52 -27.74
CA VAL A 114 38.54 28.73 -28.03
C VAL A 114 38.53 27.47 -27.17
N GLU A 115 38.10 26.35 -27.75
CA GLU A 115 38.21 25.03 -27.13
C GLU A 115 39.65 24.53 -27.27
N LYS A 116 40.39 24.48 -26.15
CA LYS A 116 41.78 24.00 -26.14
C LYS A 116 41.84 22.48 -26.16
N ASN A 117 41.63 21.90 -27.34
CA ASN A 117 41.95 20.49 -27.62
C ASN A 117 43.44 20.35 -27.98
N LEU A 118 44.32 20.74 -27.06
CA LEU A 118 45.76 20.54 -27.25
C LEU A 118 46.07 19.05 -27.08
N LEU A 119 46.68 18.44 -28.09
CA LEU A 119 47.28 17.12 -27.93
C LEU A 119 48.36 17.21 -26.84
N PRO A 120 48.48 16.23 -25.94
CA PRO A 120 49.56 16.19 -24.96
C PRO A 120 50.91 16.38 -25.65
N THR A 121 51.79 17.22 -25.09
CA THR A 121 53.13 17.40 -25.65
C THR A 121 53.98 16.15 -25.39
N ALA A 122 55.01 15.95 -26.21
CA ALA A 122 55.92 14.80 -26.05
C ALA A 122 56.54 14.76 -24.65
N GLU A 123 56.89 15.91 -24.05
CA GLU A 123 57.37 16.00 -22.67
C GLU A 123 56.34 15.48 -21.66
N THR A 124 55.06 15.86 -21.80
CA THR A 124 54.00 15.36 -20.91
C THR A 124 53.82 13.85 -21.04
N ILE A 125 53.89 13.32 -22.27
CA ILE A 125 53.80 11.87 -22.52
C ILE A 125 55.00 11.12 -21.92
N GLU A 126 56.21 11.66 -22.05
CA GLU A 126 57.41 11.03 -21.49
C GLU A 126 57.46 11.11 -19.96
N ALA A 127 57.02 12.23 -19.37
CA ALA A 127 56.91 12.35 -17.92
C ALA A 127 55.93 11.31 -17.35
N GLU A 128 54.79 11.08 -18.01
CA GLU A 128 53.81 10.08 -17.58
C GLU A 128 54.29 8.64 -17.80
N LYS A 129 55.07 8.37 -18.86
CA LYS A 129 55.72 7.06 -19.06
C LYS A 129 56.81 6.75 -18.02
N ARG A 130 57.30 7.76 -17.30
CA ARG A 130 58.38 7.64 -16.30
C ARG A 130 57.84 7.52 -14.86
N ALA A 131 56.56 7.80 -14.65
CA ALA A 131 55.83 7.55 -13.41
C ALA A 131 55.43 6.08 -13.31
#